data_AF-A0A6I4K782-F1
#
_entry.id   AF-A0A6I4K782-F1
#
_cell.length_a   1.000
_cell.length_b   1.000
_cell.length_c   1.000
_cell.angle_alpha   90.00
_cell.angle_beta   90.00
_cell.angle_gamma   90.00
#
_symmetry.space_group_name_H-M   'P 1'
#
loop_
_entity.id
_entity.type
_entity.pdbx_description
1 polymer ?
#
loop_
_entity_poly.entity_id
_entity_poly.type
_entity_poly.pdbx_seq_one_letter_code
_entity_poly.pdbx_strand_id
1 'polypeptide(L)'
;MKYEKTLKWLSKQPKLTAQQIIDTFKQHADENIEVTEKDIGKPGFEINTGQGVCFITERPIDYYNKKWGRVTGTQERMLELSIPVPFHIGEGDLVNSIYKINKSASPLEASDEWLHKIFSIEVAATYYNKYFSQSEALKEYKTIIFEAIEAYYIGMDHIAIMSLIPVFEAGLRNIQNKTLSTDSRTISAAIFEQRLKEIILQWGSRRTLNYVWHPGKFYSADIEIDFLTHICPQCDVMNAFRVFFKEVLYKPNDGNTAGFNRHVIIHMLKNNFNNPTNFARIFLSLTHITFIESLNNENVPFFWPGIDNKDIETAAYLRAISTQFGDHRRPLLRSLGIDGYSKTIK
;
A
#
# COMPACT_ATOMS: atom_id res chain seq x y z
N MET A 1 -30.72 4.57 -9.44
CA MET A 1 -31.08 3.59 -10.51
C MET A 1 -32.40 2.89 -10.15
N LYS A 2 -33.23 2.42 -11.10
CA LYS A 2 -34.57 1.84 -10.82
C LYS A 2 -34.49 0.62 -9.88
N TYR A 3 -33.57 -0.31 -10.15
CA TYR A 3 -33.45 -1.59 -9.42
C TYR A 3 -32.50 -1.56 -8.22
N GLU A 4 -32.02 -0.38 -7.84
CA GLU A 4 -30.93 -0.24 -6.86
C GLU A 4 -31.26 -0.87 -5.50
N LYS A 5 -32.50 -0.69 -5.01
CA LYS A 5 -32.94 -1.28 -3.75
C LYS A 5 -32.93 -2.81 -3.80
N THR A 6 -33.44 -3.39 -4.88
CA THR A 6 -33.49 -4.84 -5.12
C THR A 6 -32.09 -5.43 -5.21
N LEU A 7 -31.21 -4.81 -6.01
CA LEU A 7 -29.82 -5.23 -6.19
C LEU A 7 -29.02 -5.16 -4.89
N LYS A 8 -29.18 -4.07 -4.12
CA LYS A 8 -28.54 -3.91 -2.79
C LYS A 8 -29.03 -4.93 -1.76
N TRP A 9 -30.29 -5.35 -1.85
CA TRP A 9 -30.83 -6.39 -0.98
C TRP A 9 -30.28 -7.78 -1.37
N LEU A 10 -30.27 -8.09 -2.67
CA LEU A 10 -29.71 -9.33 -3.19
C LEU A 10 -28.23 -9.45 -2.82
N SER A 11 -27.45 -8.36 -2.90
CA SER A 11 -25.99 -8.40 -2.66
C SER A 11 -25.60 -8.69 -1.20
N LYS A 12 -26.58 -8.75 -0.31
CA LYS A 12 -26.41 -9.07 1.11
C LYS A 12 -26.84 -10.50 1.44
N GLN A 13 -27.45 -11.22 0.50
CA GLN A 13 -27.92 -12.58 0.75
C GLN A 13 -26.72 -13.53 0.95
N PRO A 14 -26.81 -14.50 1.88
CA PRO A 14 -25.67 -15.37 2.20
C PRO A 14 -25.13 -16.20 1.03
N LYS A 15 -26.03 -16.60 0.13
CA LYS A 15 -25.76 -17.29 -1.12
C LYS A 15 -26.94 -17.06 -2.07
N LEU A 16 -26.65 -16.68 -3.30
CA LEU A 16 -27.63 -16.49 -4.36
C LEU A 16 -27.61 -17.66 -5.35
N THR A 17 -28.76 -17.90 -5.96
CA THR A 17 -28.91 -18.71 -7.17
C THR A 17 -29.58 -17.86 -8.26
N ALA A 18 -29.41 -18.24 -9.53
CA ALA A 18 -30.05 -17.53 -10.64
C ALA A 18 -31.58 -17.47 -10.46
N GLN A 19 -32.21 -18.56 -10.02
CA GLN A 19 -33.65 -18.62 -9.77
C GLN A 19 -34.10 -17.63 -8.69
N GLN A 20 -33.36 -17.52 -7.58
CA GLN A 20 -33.67 -16.56 -6.52
C GLN A 20 -33.64 -15.12 -7.01
N ILE A 21 -32.69 -14.79 -7.90
CA ILE A 21 -32.57 -13.46 -8.50
C ILE A 21 -33.80 -13.19 -9.38
N ILE A 22 -34.16 -14.13 -10.26
CA ILE A 22 -35.34 -14.02 -11.14
C ILE A 22 -36.62 -13.82 -10.32
N ASP A 23 -36.84 -14.66 -9.29
CA ASP A 23 -38.03 -14.60 -8.44
C ASP A 23 -38.12 -13.26 -7.69
N THR A 24 -36.98 -12.75 -7.20
CA THR A 24 -36.92 -11.46 -6.49
C THR A 24 -37.26 -10.29 -7.41
N PHE A 25 -36.76 -10.28 -8.65
CA PHE A 25 -37.09 -9.23 -9.62
C PHE A 25 -38.56 -9.28 -10.04
N LYS A 26 -39.11 -10.47 -10.23
CA LYS A 26 -40.54 -10.65 -10.51
C LYS A 26 -41.40 -10.15 -9.35
N GLN A 27 -41.03 -10.46 -8.11
CA GLN A 27 -41.80 -10.06 -6.92
C GLN A 27 -41.71 -8.55 -6.61
N HIS A 28 -40.53 -7.94 -6.75
CA HIS A 28 -40.29 -6.58 -6.26
C HIS A 28 -40.23 -5.51 -7.34
N ALA A 29 -39.99 -5.90 -8.60
CA ALA A 29 -39.89 -4.97 -9.72
C ALA A 29 -40.90 -5.26 -10.85
N ASP A 30 -41.70 -6.33 -10.74
CA ASP A 30 -42.63 -6.82 -11.78
C ASP A 30 -41.96 -6.95 -13.14
N GLU A 31 -40.73 -7.51 -13.15
CA GLU A 31 -39.92 -7.65 -14.36
C GLU A 31 -39.41 -9.06 -14.57
N ASN A 32 -39.48 -9.50 -15.83
CA ASN A 32 -38.81 -10.70 -16.30
C ASN A 32 -37.43 -10.31 -16.79
N ILE A 33 -36.41 -10.75 -16.05
CA ILE A 33 -35.00 -10.49 -16.35
C ILE A 33 -34.32 -11.77 -16.85
N GLU A 34 -33.25 -11.60 -17.62
CA GLU A 34 -32.34 -12.68 -17.95
C GLU A 34 -31.16 -12.65 -16.97
N VAL A 35 -30.83 -13.82 -16.41
CA VAL A 35 -29.75 -14.00 -15.45
C VAL A 35 -28.79 -15.05 -15.98
N THR A 36 -27.51 -14.70 -16.06
CA THR A 36 -26.45 -15.59 -16.55
C THR A 36 -25.36 -15.71 -15.49
N GLU A 37 -24.93 -16.94 -15.19
CA GLU A 37 -23.77 -17.16 -14.31
C GLU A 37 -22.50 -16.59 -14.94
N LYS A 38 -21.71 -15.89 -14.13
CA LYS A 38 -20.50 -15.22 -14.59
C LYS A 38 -19.44 -15.21 -13.50
N ASP A 39 -18.20 -15.47 -13.88
CA ASP A 39 -17.03 -15.23 -13.02
C ASP A 39 -16.17 -14.11 -13.63
N ILE A 40 -15.94 -13.05 -12.85
CA ILE A 40 -15.07 -11.92 -13.21
C ILE A 40 -13.85 -11.79 -12.28
N GLY A 41 -13.46 -12.89 -11.64
CA GLY A 41 -12.52 -12.97 -10.52
C GLY A 41 -13.22 -13.39 -9.22
N LYS A 42 -14.55 -13.26 -9.18
CA LYS A 42 -15.45 -13.88 -8.21
C LYS A 42 -16.68 -14.44 -8.91
N PRO A 43 -17.20 -15.60 -8.46
CA PRO A 43 -18.43 -16.15 -8.98
C PRO A 43 -19.61 -15.23 -8.67
N GLY A 44 -20.51 -15.09 -9.62
CA GLY A 44 -21.66 -14.21 -9.56
C GLY A 44 -22.59 -14.38 -10.75
N PHE A 45 -23.39 -13.35 -10.99
CA PHE A 45 -24.46 -13.34 -11.98
C PHE A 45 -24.48 -12.00 -12.71
N GLU A 46 -24.55 -12.07 -14.04
CA GLU A 46 -24.94 -10.95 -14.89
C GLU A 46 -26.47 -10.92 -14.98
N ILE A 47 -27.04 -9.73 -14.82
CA ILE A 47 -28.48 -9.49 -14.83
C ILE A 47 -28.78 -8.47 -15.91
N ASN A 48 -29.42 -8.92 -16.99
CA ASN A 48 -29.85 -8.03 -18.07
C ASN A 48 -31.15 -7.34 -17.67
N THR A 49 -31.09 -6.03 -17.48
CA THR A 49 -32.25 -5.18 -17.14
C THR A 49 -32.53 -4.19 -18.25
N GLY A 50 -33.70 -3.55 -18.22
CA GLY A 50 -34.03 -2.45 -19.13
C GLY A 50 -33.13 -1.21 -18.98
N GLN A 51 -32.29 -1.13 -17.94
CA GLN A 51 -31.34 -0.03 -17.70
C GLN A 51 -29.89 -0.39 -18.02
N GLY A 52 -29.64 -1.61 -18.51
CA GLY A 52 -28.31 -2.14 -18.78
C GLY A 52 -27.98 -3.37 -17.93
N VAL A 53 -26.75 -3.84 -18.06
CA VAL A 53 -26.27 -5.07 -17.41
C VAL A 53 -25.79 -4.76 -16.00
N CYS A 54 -26.28 -5.52 -15.02
CA CYS A 54 -25.84 -5.44 -13.63
C CYS A 54 -25.02 -6.67 -13.29
N PHE A 55 -24.07 -6.54 -12.37
CA PHE A 55 -23.35 -7.68 -11.82
C PHE A 55 -23.61 -7.81 -10.33
N ILE A 56 -23.80 -9.04 -9.86
CA ILE A 56 -23.89 -9.35 -8.44
C ILE A 56 -23.06 -10.59 -8.14
N THR A 57 -22.37 -10.61 -7.01
CA THR A 57 -21.60 -11.78 -6.60
C THR A 57 -22.51 -12.87 -6.01
N GLU A 58 -22.10 -14.14 -6.12
CA GLU A 58 -22.85 -15.29 -5.59
C GLU A 58 -23.06 -15.17 -4.06
N ARG A 59 -22.10 -14.55 -3.38
CA ARG A 59 -22.09 -14.34 -1.93
C ARG A 59 -21.79 -12.87 -1.62
N PRO A 60 -22.03 -12.39 -0.40
CA PRO A 60 -21.79 -10.98 -0.09
C PRO A 60 -20.28 -10.69 -0.04
N ILE A 61 -19.87 -9.44 -0.28
CA ILE A 61 -18.45 -9.04 -0.27
C ILE A 61 -17.78 -9.37 1.06
N ASP A 62 -18.47 -9.18 2.20
CA ASP A 62 -17.98 -9.56 3.53
C ASP A 62 -17.65 -11.05 3.67
N TYR A 63 -18.35 -11.93 2.93
CA TYR A 63 -18.02 -13.35 2.90
C TYR A 63 -16.67 -13.56 2.21
N TYR A 64 -16.45 -12.93 1.05
CA TYR A 64 -15.19 -13.04 0.33
C TYR A 64 -14.03 -12.41 1.11
N ASN A 65 -14.24 -11.25 1.75
CA ASN A 65 -13.26 -10.60 2.63
C ASN A 65 -12.74 -11.55 3.72
N LYS A 66 -13.59 -12.41 4.27
CA LYS A 66 -13.23 -13.36 5.34
C LYS A 66 -12.58 -14.66 4.86
N LYS A 67 -12.83 -15.05 3.60
CA LYS A 67 -12.53 -16.40 3.11
C LYS A 67 -11.43 -16.43 2.05
N TRP A 68 -11.18 -15.34 1.33
CA TRP A 68 -10.15 -15.25 0.32
C TRP A 68 -8.98 -14.40 0.80
N GLY A 69 -7.77 -14.85 0.46
CA GLY A 69 -6.55 -14.07 0.66
C GLY A 69 -6.58 -12.81 -0.20
N ARG A 70 -6.15 -11.70 0.40
CA ARG A 70 -5.95 -10.40 -0.22
C ARG A 70 -4.66 -9.80 0.32
N VAL A 71 -3.98 -9.00 -0.50
CA VAL A 71 -2.87 -8.16 -0.07
C VAL A 71 -3.34 -7.18 1.01
N THR A 72 -4.56 -6.64 0.89
CA THR A 72 -5.20 -5.84 1.96
C THR A 72 -5.23 -6.62 3.28
N GLY A 73 -5.68 -7.88 3.27
CA GLY A 73 -5.74 -8.71 4.48
C GLY A 73 -4.36 -9.04 5.05
N THR A 74 -3.34 -9.14 4.20
CA THR A 74 -1.94 -9.27 4.65
C THR A 74 -1.45 -7.99 5.31
N GLN A 75 -1.74 -6.83 4.73
CA GLN A 75 -1.39 -5.53 5.30
C GLN A 75 -2.07 -5.27 6.65
N GLU A 76 -3.34 -5.64 6.80
CA GLU A 76 -4.09 -5.56 8.07
C GLU A 76 -3.37 -6.32 9.19
N ARG A 77 -2.82 -7.51 8.89
CA ARG A 77 -2.04 -8.31 9.85
C ARG A 77 -0.66 -7.71 10.18
N MET A 78 -0.21 -6.71 9.42
CA MET A 78 1.08 -6.04 9.56
C MET A 78 0.99 -4.64 10.17
N LEU A 79 -0.22 -4.13 10.47
CA LEU A 79 -0.41 -2.75 10.95
C LEU A 79 0.34 -2.49 12.27
N GLU A 80 0.25 -3.41 13.22
CA GLU A 80 0.96 -3.29 14.51
C GLU A 80 2.49 -3.34 14.35
N LEU A 81 2.99 -3.94 13.26
CA LEU A 81 4.41 -3.98 12.93
C LEU A 81 4.89 -2.70 12.22
N SER A 82 3.94 -1.85 11.80
CA SER A 82 4.19 -0.64 11.02
C SER A 82 4.94 -0.89 9.70
N ILE A 83 4.71 -2.03 9.06
CA ILE A 83 5.41 -2.41 7.82
C ILE A 83 4.46 -2.25 6.62
N PRO A 84 4.80 -1.44 5.60
CA PRO A 84 4.10 -1.48 4.32
C PRO A 84 4.50 -2.73 3.52
N VAL A 85 3.59 -3.29 2.72
CA VAL A 85 3.86 -4.49 1.91
C VAL A 85 5.09 -4.29 0.99
N PRO A 86 6.20 -5.04 1.17
CA PRO A 86 7.36 -4.93 0.30
C PRO A 86 7.12 -5.63 -1.05
N PHE A 87 7.42 -4.96 -2.16
CA PHE A 87 7.20 -5.49 -3.52
C PHE A 87 8.34 -6.31 -4.11
N HIS A 88 9.48 -6.37 -3.43
CA HIS A 88 10.63 -7.18 -3.86
C HIS A 88 10.60 -8.61 -3.30
N ILE A 89 9.53 -8.98 -2.57
CA ILE A 89 9.35 -10.27 -1.94
C ILE A 89 8.07 -10.92 -2.49
N GLY A 90 8.10 -12.22 -2.75
CA GLY A 90 6.91 -12.97 -3.12
C GLY A 90 5.88 -13.03 -1.98
N GLU A 91 4.59 -12.98 -2.33
CA GLU A 91 3.50 -12.96 -1.35
C GLU A 91 3.55 -14.16 -0.38
N GLY A 92 3.87 -15.36 -0.87
CA GLY A 92 3.99 -16.56 -0.03
C GLY A 92 5.06 -16.42 1.07
N ASP A 93 6.23 -15.89 0.71
CA ASP A 93 7.33 -15.67 1.65
C ASP A 93 7.01 -14.57 2.65
N LEU A 94 6.34 -13.50 2.19
CA LEU A 94 5.86 -12.43 3.05
C LEU A 94 4.85 -12.98 4.07
N VAL A 95 3.80 -13.67 3.62
CA VAL A 95 2.75 -14.21 4.50
C VAL A 95 3.35 -15.18 5.53
N ASN A 96 4.27 -16.05 5.13
CA ASN A 96 4.96 -16.97 6.04
C ASN A 96 5.82 -16.22 7.07
N SER A 97 6.55 -15.18 6.64
CA SER A 97 7.39 -14.36 7.53
C SER A 97 6.54 -13.63 8.56
N ILE A 98 5.47 -12.96 8.14
CA ILE A 98 4.55 -12.23 9.03
C ILE A 98 3.86 -13.16 10.02
N TYR A 99 3.46 -14.36 9.58
CA TYR A 99 2.91 -15.36 10.49
C TYR A 99 3.89 -15.74 11.60
N LYS A 100 5.18 -15.95 11.26
CA LYS A 100 6.23 -16.27 12.24
C LYS A 100 6.49 -15.10 13.19
N ILE A 101 6.57 -13.88 12.66
CA ILE A 101 6.79 -12.65 13.44
C ILE A 101 5.65 -12.44 14.46
N ASN A 102 4.39 -12.54 14.01
CA ASN A 102 3.23 -12.36 14.90
C ASN A 102 3.10 -13.44 15.98
N LYS A 103 3.77 -14.59 15.81
CA LYS A 103 3.84 -15.66 16.80
C LYS A 103 5.07 -15.60 17.71
N SER A 104 5.99 -14.68 17.48
CA SER A 104 7.18 -14.55 18.31
C SER A 104 6.83 -13.94 19.67
N ALA A 105 7.71 -14.11 20.66
CA ALA A 105 7.54 -13.51 21.98
C ALA A 105 7.62 -11.97 21.95
N SER A 106 8.31 -11.41 20.95
CA SER A 106 8.51 -9.97 20.75
C SER A 106 8.31 -9.63 19.27
N PRO A 107 7.06 -9.47 18.80
CA PRO A 107 6.77 -9.27 17.38
C PRO A 107 7.45 -8.03 16.78
N LEU A 108 7.56 -6.94 17.54
CA LEU A 108 8.21 -5.71 17.08
C LEU A 108 9.70 -5.91 16.82
N GLU A 109 10.43 -6.50 17.76
CA GLU A 109 11.87 -6.77 17.59
C GLU A 109 12.11 -7.78 16.46
N ALA A 110 11.30 -8.85 16.38
CA ALA A 110 11.37 -9.81 15.29
C ALA A 110 11.05 -9.17 13.91
N SER A 111 10.15 -8.19 13.88
CA SER A 111 9.84 -7.44 12.67
C SER A 111 11.00 -6.52 12.24
N ASP A 112 11.70 -5.94 13.21
CA ASP A 112 12.86 -5.10 12.95
C ASP A 112 14.04 -5.92 12.39
N GLU A 113 14.33 -7.07 13.01
CA GLU A 113 15.34 -8.01 12.51
C GLU A 113 15.01 -8.50 11.09
N TRP A 114 13.74 -8.82 10.85
CA TRP A 114 13.29 -9.25 9.53
C TRP A 114 13.44 -8.13 8.49
N LEU A 115 13.03 -6.90 8.81
CA LEU A 115 13.21 -5.75 7.93
C LEU A 115 14.67 -5.53 7.57
N HIS A 116 15.57 -5.59 8.55
CA HIS A 116 17.01 -5.48 8.30
C HIS A 116 17.53 -6.54 7.34
N LYS A 117 17.04 -7.78 7.48
CA LYS A 117 17.45 -8.88 6.60
C LYS A 117 16.97 -8.71 5.17
N ILE A 118 15.75 -8.22 4.96
CA ILE A 118 15.19 -8.09 3.61
C ILE A 118 15.61 -6.80 2.90
N PHE A 119 15.97 -5.77 3.67
CA PHE A 119 16.33 -4.45 3.14
C PHE A 119 17.84 -4.30 3.00
N SER A 120 18.42 -4.95 1.99
CA SER A 120 19.86 -4.88 1.70
C SER A 120 20.27 -3.61 0.94
N ILE A 121 21.57 -3.33 0.91
CA ILE A 121 22.15 -2.23 0.10
C ILE A 121 21.77 -2.39 -1.38
N GLU A 122 21.81 -3.61 -1.91
CA GLU A 122 21.43 -3.92 -3.28
C GLU A 122 19.94 -3.65 -3.53
N VAL A 123 19.08 -3.96 -2.56
CA VAL A 123 17.64 -3.65 -2.67
C VAL A 123 17.43 -2.13 -2.72
N ALA A 124 18.08 -1.37 -1.85
CA ALA A 124 18.00 0.09 -1.85
C ALA A 124 18.53 0.68 -3.18
N ALA A 125 19.68 0.22 -3.65
CA ALA A 125 20.27 0.63 -4.92
C ALA A 125 19.35 0.34 -6.12
N THR A 126 18.75 -0.85 -6.16
CA THR A 126 17.83 -1.26 -7.22
C THR A 126 16.58 -0.39 -7.25
N TYR A 127 15.97 -0.13 -6.08
CA TYR A 127 14.81 0.77 -6.01
C TYR A 127 15.17 2.19 -6.46
N TYR A 128 16.33 2.70 -6.07
CA TYR A 128 16.79 4.00 -6.54
C TYR A 128 16.97 4.03 -8.07
N ASN A 129 17.77 3.12 -8.60
CA ASN A 129 18.13 3.09 -10.02
C ASN A 129 16.94 2.81 -10.93
N LYS A 130 16.05 1.89 -10.56
CA LYS A 130 14.99 1.41 -11.46
C LYS A 130 13.64 2.04 -11.22
N TYR A 131 13.37 2.55 -10.01
CA TYR A 131 12.06 3.10 -9.66
C TYR A 131 12.14 4.60 -9.38
N PHE A 132 12.88 5.02 -8.35
CA PHE A 132 12.86 6.41 -7.91
C PHE A 132 13.51 7.35 -8.93
N SER A 133 14.61 6.92 -9.57
CA SER A 133 15.25 7.70 -10.62
C SER A 133 14.49 7.73 -11.94
N GLN A 134 13.47 6.87 -12.12
CA GLN A 134 12.60 6.83 -13.31
C GLN A 134 11.21 7.44 -13.06
N SER A 135 10.88 7.70 -11.79
CA SER A 135 9.58 8.26 -11.37
C SER A 135 9.47 9.74 -11.74
N GLU A 136 8.37 10.11 -12.40
CA GLU A 136 7.98 11.50 -12.62
C GLU A 136 7.39 12.12 -11.35
N ALA A 137 6.72 11.32 -10.51
CA ALA A 137 6.17 11.80 -9.24
C ALA A 137 7.27 12.21 -8.25
N LEU A 138 8.43 11.55 -8.31
CA LEU A 138 9.58 11.80 -7.43
C LEU A 138 10.72 12.57 -8.10
N LYS A 139 10.52 13.10 -9.30
CA LYS A 139 11.63 13.62 -10.12
C LYS A 139 12.43 14.75 -9.52
N GLU A 140 11.76 15.64 -8.78
CA GLU A 140 12.37 16.79 -8.11
C GLU A 140 13.07 16.38 -6.81
N TYR A 141 12.87 15.15 -6.34
CA TYR A 141 13.32 14.66 -5.03
C TYR A 141 14.39 13.57 -5.13
N LYS A 142 14.84 13.21 -6.35
CA LYS A 142 15.84 12.15 -6.57
C LYS A 142 17.12 12.37 -5.77
N THR A 143 17.58 13.61 -5.66
CA THR A 143 18.77 13.96 -4.87
C THR A 143 18.53 13.70 -3.38
N ILE A 144 17.42 14.19 -2.81
CA ILE A 144 17.07 13.99 -1.40
C ILE A 144 16.94 12.49 -1.07
N ILE A 145 16.34 11.71 -1.97
CA ILE A 145 16.21 10.26 -1.79
C ILE A 145 17.59 9.61 -1.75
N PHE A 146 18.50 9.97 -2.65
CA PHE A 146 19.85 9.39 -2.66
C PHE A 146 20.65 9.80 -1.41
N GLU A 147 20.62 11.07 -1.05
CA GLU A 147 21.27 11.58 0.18
C GLU A 147 20.70 10.89 1.44
N ALA A 148 19.41 10.58 1.47
CA ALA A 148 18.80 9.83 2.57
C ALA A 148 19.31 8.38 2.63
N ILE A 149 19.51 7.73 1.47
CA ILE A 149 20.12 6.39 1.38
C ILE A 149 21.56 6.43 1.89
N GLU A 150 22.34 7.42 1.47
CA GLU A 150 23.72 7.61 1.95
C GLU A 150 23.74 7.83 3.47
N ALA A 151 22.91 8.76 3.96
CA ALA A 151 22.76 9.08 5.37
C ALA A 151 22.42 7.82 6.19
N TYR A 152 21.51 6.96 5.70
CA TYR A 152 21.17 5.71 6.37
C TYR A 152 22.39 4.79 6.49
N TYR A 153 23.12 4.55 5.40
CA TYR A 153 24.26 3.64 5.41
C TYR A 153 25.50 4.16 6.14
N ILE A 154 25.63 5.47 6.37
CA ILE A 154 26.66 6.04 7.26
C ILE A 154 26.18 6.20 8.71
N GLY A 155 24.99 5.71 9.06
CA GLY A 155 24.45 5.70 10.42
C GLY A 155 23.90 7.05 10.89
N MET A 156 23.37 7.87 9.98
CA MET A 156 22.66 9.13 10.26
C MET A 156 21.14 8.91 10.23
N ASP A 157 20.64 7.94 11.00
CA ASP A 157 19.25 7.43 10.95
C ASP A 157 18.21 8.55 11.06
N HIS A 158 18.42 9.52 11.97
CA HIS A 158 17.52 10.66 12.14
C HIS A 158 17.35 11.47 10.85
N ILE A 159 18.47 11.79 10.18
CA ILE A 159 18.48 12.61 8.96
C ILE A 159 17.88 11.82 7.80
N ALA A 160 18.24 10.54 7.68
CA ALA A 160 17.72 9.65 6.66
C ALA A 160 16.19 9.52 6.74
N ILE A 161 15.64 9.35 7.94
CA ILE A 161 14.20 9.21 8.15
C ILE A 161 13.48 10.56 7.95
N MET A 162 13.97 11.62 8.58
CA MET A 162 13.31 12.94 8.52
C MET A 162 13.30 13.53 7.11
N SER A 163 14.33 13.28 6.30
CA SER A 163 14.40 13.76 4.91
C SER A 163 13.40 13.07 3.99
N LEU A 164 13.05 11.81 4.23
CA LEU A 164 12.11 11.06 3.37
C LEU A 164 10.63 11.36 3.64
N ILE A 165 10.26 11.85 4.83
CA ILE A 165 8.86 12.22 5.13
C ILE A 165 8.31 13.30 4.18
N PRO A 166 8.96 14.46 3.98
CA PRO A 166 8.46 15.47 3.04
C PRO A 166 8.49 14.97 1.59
N VAL A 167 9.47 14.13 1.22
CA VAL A 167 9.54 13.50 -0.11
C VAL A 167 8.34 12.57 -0.33
N PHE A 168 7.99 11.76 0.66
CA PHE A 168 6.80 10.91 0.61
C PHE A 168 5.53 11.73 0.43
N GLU A 169 5.33 12.78 1.25
CA GLU A 169 4.16 13.67 1.14
C GLU A 169 4.06 14.32 -0.24
N ALA A 170 5.19 14.81 -0.75
CA ALA A 170 5.23 15.49 -2.03
C ALA A 170 5.04 14.52 -3.20
N GLY A 171 5.66 13.35 -3.16
CA GLY A 171 5.48 12.28 -4.14
C GLY A 171 4.03 11.78 -4.19
N LEU A 172 3.42 11.56 -3.03
CA LEU A 172 2.02 11.15 -2.93
C LEU A 172 1.08 12.20 -3.53
N ARG A 173 1.32 13.49 -3.23
CA ARG A 173 0.57 14.59 -3.84
C ARG A 173 0.76 14.64 -5.35
N ASN A 174 1.99 14.50 -5.83
CA ASN A 174 2.31 14.52 -7.26
C ASN A 174 1.60 13.39 -8.01
N ILE A 175 1.63 12.16 -7.50
CA ILE A 175 0.95 11.04 -8.16
C ILE A 175 -0.57 11.18 -8.13
N GLN A 176 -1.14 11.71 -7.05
CA GLN A 176 -2.58 11.98 -6.97
C GLN A 176 -3.02 13.07 -7.94
N ASN A 177 -2.28 14.18 -8.00
CA ASN A 177 -2.56 15.27 -8.93
C ASN A 177 -2.46 14.79 -10.39
N LYS A 178 -1.44 14.00 -10.72
CA LYS A 178 -1.25 13.40 -12.05
C LYS A 178 -2.37 12.40 -12.41
N THR A 179 -2.77 11.53 -11.49
CA THR A 179 -3.76 10.47 -11.77
C THR A 179 -5.19 10.99 -11.84
N LEU A 180 -5.53 11.93 -10.96
CA LEU A 180 -6.88 12.50 -10.83
C LEU A 180 -7.05 13.78 -11.66
N SER A 181 -6.00 14.27 -12.33
CA SER A 181 -5.99 15.56 -13.04
C SER A 181 -6.44 16.73 -12.15
N THR A 182 -5.97 16.75 -10.90
CA THR A 182 -6.27 17.81 -9.93
C THR A 182 -5.03 18.66 -9.70
N ASP A 183 -5.18 19.98 -9.63
CA ASP A 183 -4.12 20.88 -9.16
C ASP A 183 -4.47 21.30 -7.73
N SER A 184 -3.94 20.57 -6.75
CA SER A 184 -4.10 20.99 -5.36
C SER A 184 -2.78 20.98 -4.60
N ARG A 185 -2.65 22.01 -3.77
CA ARG A 185 -1.60 22.14 -2.75
C ARG A 185 -2.01 21.49 -1.43
N THR A 186 -2.77 20.41 -1.47
CA THR A 186 -3.39 19.84 -0.28
C THR A 186 -2.36 19.22 0.67
N ILE A 187 -2.60 19.40 1.98
CA ILE A 187 -1.75 18.92 3.07
C ILE A 187 -2.49 18.07 4.12
N SER A 188 -3.81 17.81 3.96
CA SER A 188 -4.58 17.09 4.98
C SER A 188 -4.61 15.58 4.74
N ALA A 189 -4.44 14.81 5.82
CA ALA A 189 -4.49 13.35 5.81
C ALA A 189 -5.79 12.80 5.21
N ALA A 190 -6.93 13.41 5.57
CA ALA A 190 -8.25 13.00 5.09
C ALA A 190 -8.39 13.15 3.57
N ILE A 191 -7.84 14.21 2.98
CA ILE A 191 -7.88 14.39 1.53
C ILE A 191 -6.92 13.42 0.83
N PHE A 192 -5.75 13.14 1.42
CA PHE A 192 -4.85 12.11 0.89
C PHE A 192 -5.53 10.73 0.88
N GLU A 193 -6.20 10.32 1.96
CA GLU A 193 -6.93 9.05 2.01
C GLU A 193 -8.06 9.02 0.98
N GLN A 194 -8.86 10.09 0.91
CA GLN A 194 -9.96 10.19 -0.03
C GLN A 194 -9.50 10.08 -1.49
N ARG A 195 -8.38 10.72 -1.84
CA ARG A 195 -7.79 10.62 -3.18
C ARG A 195 -7.23 9.24 -3.49
N LEU A 196 -6.69 8.53 -2.51
CA LEU A 196 -6.32 7.13 -2.69
C LEU A 196 -7.57 6.27 -2.99
N LYS A 197 -8.71 6.52 -2.33
CA LYS A 197 -9.98 5.87 -2.67
C LYS A 197 -10.40 6.17 -4.12
N GLU A 198 -10.32 7.43 -4.54
CA GLU A 198 -10.67 7.85 -5.90
C GLU A 198 -9.79 7.18 -6.96
N ILE A 199 -8.48 7.08 -6.74
CA ILE A 199 -7.55 6.36 -7.63
C ILE A 199 -7.95 4.88 -7.75
N ILE A 200 -8.26 4.23 -6.63
CA ILE A 200 -8.68 2.81 -6.63
C ILE A 200 -9.97 2.63 -7.44
N LEU A 201 -10.97 3.50 -7.22
CA LEU A 201 -12.25 3.47 -7.93
C LEU A 201 -12.07 3.74 -9.42
N GLN A 202 -11.29 4.77 -9.78
CA GLN A 202 -11.00 5.12 -11.18
C GLN A 202 -10.30 3.97 -11.90
N TRP A 203 -9.28 3.36 -11.28
CA TRP A 203 -8.56 2.24 -11.87
C TRP A 203 -9.44 0.99 -12.00
N GLY A 204 -10.16 0.64 -10.92
CA GLY A 204 -11.00 -0.54 -10.86
C GLY A 204 -12.22 -0.48 -11.79
N SER A 205 -12.73 0.72 -12.09
CA SER A 205 -13.85 0.92 -13.03
C SER A 205 -13.60 0.32 -14.41
N ARG A 206 -12.33 0.18 -14.82
CA ARG A 206 -11.93 -0.47 -16.08
C ARG A 206 -12.31 -1.95 -16.13
N ARG A 207 -12.47 -2.60 -14.98
CA ARG A 207 -12.94 -4.00 -14.85
C ARG A 207 -14.46 -4.12 -14.86
N THR A 208 -15.18 -3.01 -14.69
CA THR A 208 -16.64 -3.00 -14.51
C THR A 208 -17.35 -2.09 -15.51
N LEU A 209 -16.70 -1.70 -16.61
CA LEU A 209 -17.24 -0.80 -17.64
C LEU A 209 -18.58 -1.28 -18.23
N ASN A 210 -18.75 -2.60 -18.35
CA ASN A 210 -19.97 -3.21 -18.90
C ASN A 210 -21.13 -3.23 -17.89
N TYR A 211 -20.86 -2.93 -16.62
CA TYR A 211 -21.85 -3.04 -15.55
C TYR A 211 -22.34 -1.67 -15.12
N VAL A 212 -23.60 -1.38 -15.41
CA VAL A 212 -24.25 -0.16 -14.92
C VAL A 212 -24.39 -0.17 -13.40
N TRP A 213 -24.42 -1.36 -12.79
CA TRP A 213 -24.43 -1.57 -11.35
C TRP A 213 -23.59 -2.78 -10.93
N HIS A 214 -22.89 -2.66 -9.80
CA HIS A 214 -22.19 -3.74 -9.13
C HIS A 214 -22.10 -3.45 -7.62
N PRO A 215 -21.68 -4.42 -6.78
CA PRO A 215 -21.58 -4.18 -5.34
C PRO A 215 -20.77 -2.92 -5.02
N GLY A 216 -21.34 -2.10 -4.14
CA GLY A 216 -20.82 -0.80 -3.68
C GLY A 216 -21.20 0.40 -4.55
N LYS A 217 -21.39 0.21 -5.87
CA LYS A 217 -21.62 1.31 -6.81
C LYS A 217 -22.86 2.11 -6.44
N PHE A 218 -22.70 3.43 -6.34
CA PHE A 218 -23.73 4.43 -5.96
C PHE A 218 -24.17 4.44 -4.49
N TYR A 219 -23.75 3.50 -3.63
CA TYR A 219 -24.24 3.46 -2.25
C TYR A 219 -23.16 3.31 -1.16
N SER A 220 -21.96 2.83 -1.48
CA SER A 220 -20.85 2.70 -0.53
C SER A 220 -19.52 2.52 -1.24
N ALA A 221 -18.69 3.56 -1.20
CA ALA A 221 -17.33 3.51 -1.75
C ALA A 221 -16.46 2.44 -1.08
N ASP A 222 -16.63 2.19 0.23
CA ASP A 222 -15.86 1.17 0.94
C ASP A 222 -16.22 -0.25 0.46
N ILE A 223 -17.51 -0.55 0.27
CA ILE A 223 -17.95 -1.84 -0.31
C ILE A 223 -17.50 -1.96 -1.77
N GLU A 224 -17.52 -0.86 -2.52
CA GLU A 224 -17.07 -0.85 -3.92
C GLU A 224 -15.58 -1.15 -4.00
N ILE A 225 -14.76 -0.51 -3.17
CA ILE A 225 -13.33 -0.78 -3.07
C ILE A 225 -13.09 -2.23 -2.68
N ASP A 226 -13.76 -2.76 -1.66
CA ASP A 226 -13.61 -4.16 -1.27
C ASP A 226 -13.95 -5.10 -2.42
N PHE A 227 -15.06 -4.87 -3.13
CA PHE A 227 -15.40 -5.62 -4.33
C PHE A 227 -14.30 -5.53 -5.41
N LEU A 228 -13.78 -4.33 -5.68
CA LEU A 228 -12.72 -4.12 -6.66
C LEU A 228 -11.42 -4.84 -6.28
N THR A 229 -11.07 -4.91 -4.99
CA THR A 229 -9.89 -5.66 -4.53
C THR A 229 -9.97 -7.15 -4.85
N HIS A 230 -11.18 -7.71 -4.94
CA HIS A 230 -11.40 -9.12 -5.27
C HIS A 230 -11.28 -9.44 -6.75
N ILE A 231 -11.46 -8.45 -7.63
CA ILE A 231 -11.49 -8.64 -9.09
C ILE A 231 -10.32 -7.92 -9.81
N CYS A 232 -9.56 -7.09 -9.09
CA CYS A 232 -8.43 -6.34 -9.62
C CYS A 232 -7.27 -6.34 -8.60
N PRO A 233 -6.22 -7.16 -8.81
CA PRO A 233 -5.06 -7.21 -7.92
C PRO A 233 -4.39 -5.85 -7.68
N GLN A 234 -4.36 -4.99 -8.70
CA GLN A 234 -3.83 -3.63 -8.59
C GLN A 234 -4.62 -2.78 -7.59
N CYS A 235 -5.95 -2.89 -7.58
CA CYS A 235 -6.80 -2.22 -6.59
C CYS A 235 -6.53 -2.75 -5.18
N ASP A 236 -6.27 -4.05 -5.04
CA ASP A 236 -5.93 -4.66 -3.75
C ASP A 236 -4.60 -4.13 -3.19
N VAL A 237 -3.56 -4.03 -4.03
CA VAL A 237 -2.27 -3.45 -3.62
C VAL A 237 -2.41 -1.97 -3.23
N MET A 238 -3.16 -1.18 -4.01
CA MET A 238 -3.41 0.23 -3.68
C MET A 238 -4.24 0.38 -2.40
N ASN A 239 -5.22 -0.50 -2.18
CA ASN A 239 -6.03 -0.49 -0.96
C ASN A 239 -5.23 -0.92 0.27
N ALA A 240 -4.33 -1.90 0.15
CA ALA A 240 -3.37 -2.25 1.20
C ALA A 240 -2.56 -1.00 1.61
N PHE A 241 -1.98 -0.30 0.65
CA PHE A 241 -1.27 0.95 0.92
C PHE A 241 -2.15 2.01 1.60
N ARG A 242 -3.39 2.19 1.15
CA ARG A 242 -4.35 3.11 1.76
C ARG A 242 -4.62 2.77 3.23
N VAL A 243 -4.81 1.49 3.55
CA VAL A 243 -5.01 1.02 4.94
C VAL A 243 -3.76 1.32 5.78
N PHE A 244 -2.56 1.00 5.28
CA PHE A 244 -1.30 1.34 5.97
C PHE A 244 -1.14 2.85 6.20
N PHE A 245 -1.39 3.65 5.17
CA PHE A 245 -1.32 5.11 5.22
C PHE A 245 -2.20 5.66 6.34
N LYS A 246 -3.46 5.22 6.39
CA LYS A 246 -4.47 5.71 7.34
C LYS A 246 -4.21 5.22 8.77
N GLU A 247 -3.93 3.93 8.94
CA GLU A 247 -3.91 3.28 10.25
C GLU A 247 -2.53 3.31 10.91
N VAL A 248 -1.47 3.66 10.18
CA VAL A 248 -0.09 3.75 10.71
C VAL A 248 0.46 5.16 10.53
N LEU A 249 0.75 5.55 9.28
CA LEU A 249 1.56 6.74 9.00
C LEU A 249 0.83 8.05 9.34
N TYR A 250 -0.48 8.13 9.07
CA TYR A 250 -1.33 9.30 9.30
C TYR A 250 -2.40 9.08 10.36
N LYS A 251 -2.26 8.02 11.18
CA LYS A 251 -3.14 7.81 12.32
C LYS A 251 -3.10 9.05 13.23
N PRO A 252 -4.26 9.63 13.61
CA PRO A 252 -4.30 10.72 14.57
C PRO A 252 -3.61 10.31 15.87
N ASN A 253 -2.81 11.21 16.45
CA ASN A 253 -2.11 10.92 17.69
C ASN A 253 -3.08 10.93 18.87
N ASP A 254 -3.21 9.79 19.54
CA ASP A 254 -4.02 9.57 20.75
C ASP A 254 -3.17 9.45 22.03
N GLY A 255 -1.86 9.71 21.95
CA GLY A 255 -0.90 9.54 23.03
C GLY A 255 -0.18 8.18 23.03
N ASN A 256 -0.80 7.14 22.45
CA ASN A 256 -0.25 5.79 22.38
C ASN A 256 0.28 5.40 20.99
N THR A 257 0.36 6.36 20.08
CA THR A 257 0.82 6.14 18.71
C THR A 257 2.29 5.70 18.65
N ALA A 258 2.60 4.73 17.78
CA ALA A 258 3.94 4.18 17.59
C ALA A 258 4.93 5.23 17.06
N GLY A 259 6.23 4.97 17.19
CA GLY A 259 7.29 5.89 16.75
C GLY A 259 7.31 6.15 15.24
N PHE A 260 6.85 5.18 14.44
CA PHE A 260 6.69 5.33 13.00
C PHE A 260 5.32 5.93 12.64
N ASN A 261 5.18 7.23 12.85
CA ASN A 261 3.99 8.01 12.52
C ASN A 261 4.41 9.43 12.12
N ARG A 262 3.77 10.02 11.10
CA ARG A 262 4.13 11.32 10.54
C ARG A 262 4.09 12.43 11.59
N HIS A 263 3.07 12.45 12.44
CA HIS A 263 2.92 13.48 13.47
C HIS A 263 3.98 13.31 14.57
N VAL A 264 4.23 12.07 15.00
CA VAL A 264 5.28 11.75 15.98
C VAL A 264 6.67 12.12 15.48
N ILE A 265 6.98 11.80 14.22
CA ILE A 265 8.29 12.09 13.59
C ILE A 265 8.49 13.60 13.44
N ILE A 266 7.55 14.31 12.81
CA ILE A 266 7.72 15.74 12.49
C ILE A 266 7.74 16.62 13.75
N HIS A 267 6.94 16.28 14.76
CA HIS A 267 6.89 17.04 16.01
C HIS A 267 7.83 16.49 17.09
N MET A 268 8.65 15.48 16.76
CA MET A 268 9.63 14.86 17.67
C MET A 268 9.00 14.44 19.02
N LEU A 269 7.78 13.89 18.98
CA LEU A 269 7.00 13.61 20.20
C LEU A 269 7.45 12.34 20.93
N LYS A 270 8.17 11.43 20.25
CA LYS A 270 8.78 10.24 20.85
C LYS A 270 10.17 10.03 20.26
N ASN A 271 11.16 9.79 21.12
CA ASN A 271 12.56 9.64 20.72
C ASN A 271 12.89 8.33 19.99
N ASN A 272 11.93 7.41 19.83
CA ASN A 272 12.16 6.12 19.18
C ASN A 272 11.92 6.13 17.66
N PHE A 273 11.63 7.30 17.07
CA PHE A 273 11.48 7.40 15.61
C PHE A 273 12.78 7.11 14.86
N ASN A 274 13.93 7.26 15.52
CA ASN A 274 15.26 7.04 14.95
C ASN A 274 15.65 5.56 14.82
N ASN A 275 14.76 4.61 15.15
CA ASN A 275 15.01 3.19 14.90
C ASN A 275 15.41 3.00 13.42
N PRO A 276 16.58 2.44 13.10
CA PRO A 276 17.06 2.29 11.72
C PRO A 276 16.04 1.64 10.78
N THR A 277 15.21 0.72 11.27
CA THR A 277 14.18 0.05 10.46
C THR A 277 13.06 0.97 10.02
N ASN A 278 12.87 2.12 10.67
CA ASN A 278 11.95 3.16 10.22
C ASN A 278 12.37 3.80 8.90
N PHE A 279 13.67 3.81 8.58
CA PHE A 279 14.14 4.19 7.25
C PHE A 279 13.59 3.21 6.19
N ALA A 280 13.73 1.90 6.42
CA ALA A 280 13.19 0.89 5.53
C ALA A 280 11.65 1.03 5.39
N ARG A 281 10.93 1.31 6.47
CA ARG A 281 9.46 1.52 6.43
C ARG A 281 9.06 2.71 5.55
N ILE A 282 9.69 3.88 5.69
CA ILE A 282 9.35 5.04 4.85
C ILE A 282 9.85 4.85 3.40
N PHE A 283 11.00 4.21 3.22
CA PHE A 283 11.54 3.86 1.91
C PHE A 283 10.58 2.93 1.15
N LEU A 284 10.12 1.86 1.78
CA LEU A 284 9.11 0.96 1.20
C LEU A 284 7.77 1.67 0.99
N SER A 285 7.44 2.68 1.79
CA SER A 285 6.24 3.51 1.53
C SER A 285 6.37 4.29 0.22
N LEU A 286 7.58 4.76 -0.16
CA LEU A 286 7.82 5.38 -1.46
C LEU A 286 7.60 4.40 -2.62
N THR A 287 7.86 3.10 -2.43
CA THR A 287 7.67 2.11 -3.50
C THR A 287 6.20 1.94 -3.88
N HIS A 288 5.27 2.24 -2.97
CA HIS A 288 3.83 2.30 -3.28
C HIS A 288 3.47 3.48 -4.18
N ILE A 289 4.14 4.63 -4.05
CA ILE A 289 3.96 5.77 -4.97
C ILE A 289 4.40 5.36 -6.38
N THR A 290 5.56 4.72 -6.50
CA THR A 290 6.05 4.25 -7.81
C THR A 290 5.21 3.11 -8.38
N PHE A 291 4.60 2.26 -7.54
CA PHE A 291 3.63 1.26 -8.01
C PHE A 291 2.41 1.92 -8.64
N ILE A 292 1.78 2.90 -7.96
CA ILE A 292 0.65 3.64 -8.53
C ILE A 292 1.07 4.33 -9.84
N GLU A 293 2.28 4.88 -9.88
CA GLU A 293 2.81 5.50 -11.10
C GLU A 293 3.01 4.51 -12.26
N SER A 294 3.57 3.33 -11.98
CA SER A 294 3.84 2.29 -13.00
C SER A 294 2.59 1.83 -13.75
N LEU A 295 1.41 2.04 -13.15
CA LEU A 295 0.12 1.76 -13.78
C LEU A 295 -0.13 2.59 -15.06
N ASN A 296 0.50 3.77 -15.18
CA ASN A 296 0.38 4.63 -16.37
C ASN A 296 1.74 5.21 -16.83
N ASN A 297 2.86 4.70 -16.33
CA ASN A 297 4.22 5.13 -16.71
C ASN A 297 5.11 3.91 -16.95
N GLU A 298 5.39 3.62 -18.22
CA GLU A 298 6.19 2.47 -18.64
C GLU A 298 7.68 2.57 -18.25
N ASN A 299 8.16 3.76 -17.90
CA ASN A 299 9.55 3.94 -17.43
C ASN A 299 9.76 3.39 -16.02
N VAL A 300 8.69 3.22 -15.23
CA VAL A 300 8.75 2.63 -13.89
C VAL A 300 8.32 1.17 -13.99
N PRO A 301 9.19 0.21 -13.63
CA PRO A 301 8.84 -1.21 -13.68
C PRO A 301 7.60 -1.53 -12.83
N PHE A 302 6.67 -2.31 -13.39
CA PHE A 302 5.49 -2.75 -12.67
C PHE A 302 5.80 -3.90 -11.68
N PHE A 303 6.74 -4.79 -12.03
CA PHE A 303 7.20 -5.90 -11.20
C PHE A 303 8.66 -5.69 -10.77
N TRP A 304 9.09 -6.40 -9.73
CA TRP A 304 10.49 -6.44 -9.32
C TRP A 304 11.37 -7.02 -10.45
N PRO A 305 12.26 -6.21 -11.05
CA PRO A 305 13.06 -6.65 -12.19
C PRO A 305 14.31 -7.45 -11.78
N GLY A 306 14.54 -7.66 -10.48
CA GLY A 306 15.79 -8.19 -9.96
C GLY A 306 16.91 -7.15 -9.90
N ILE A 307 18.07 -7.60 -9.46
CA ILE A 307 19.29 -6.80 -9.26
C ILE A 307 20.20 -7.01 -10.47
N ASP A 308 20.73 -5.95 -11.07
CA ASP A 308 21.68 -6.01 -12.17
C ASP A 308 23.04 -5.36 -11.84
N ASN A 309 23.96 -5.34 -12.80
CA ASN A 309 25.31 -4.82 -12.62
C ASN A 309 25.35 -3.34 -12.22
N LYS A 310 24.41 -2.52 -12.70
CA LYS A 310 24.35 -1.09 -12.35
C LYS A 310 23.91 -0.91 -10.90
N ASP A 311 22.99 -1.76 -10.45
CA ASP A 311 22.58 -1.79 -9.03
C ASP A 311 23.73 -2.23 -8.13
N ILE A 312 24.50 -3.22 -8.57
CA ILE A 312 25.70 -3.70 -7.85
C ILE A 312 26.76 -2.59 -7.75
N GLU A 313 26.96 -1.81 -8.81
CA GLU A 313 27.91 -0.68 -8.82
C GLU A 313 27.49 0.41 -7.81
N THR A 314 26.22 0.84 -7.85
CA THR A 314 25.68 1.78 -6.86
C THR A 314 25.78 1.22 -5.44
N ALA A 315 25.49 -0.08 -5.26
CA ALA A 315 25.62 -0.74 -3.97
C ALA A 315 27.08 -0.81 -3.48
N ALA A 316 28.04 -0.98 -4.38
CA ALA A 316 29.47 -0.95 -4.05
C ALA A 316 29.90 0.43 -3.55
N TYR A 317 29.42 1.50 -4.18
CA TYR A 317 29.62 2.88 -3.70
C TYR A 317 29.03 3.07 -2.30
N LEU A 318 27.77 2.70 -2.08
CA LEU A 318 27.10 2.82 -0.77
C LEU A 318 27.81 2.02 0.33
N ARG A 319 28.33 0.84 -0.01
CA ARG A 319 29.15 0.03 0.89
C ARG A 319 30.47 0.72 1.22
N ALA A 320 31.15 1.30 0.24
CA ALA A 320 32.41 2.00 0.45
C ALA A 320 32.25 3.18 1.41
N ILE A 321 31.22 4.02 1.24
CA ILE A 321 30.96 5.14 2.17
C ILE A 321 30.55 4.65 3.56
N SER A 322 29.80 3.55 3.64
CA SER A 322 29.39 2.94 4.91
C SER A 322 30.62 2.48 5.70
N THR A 323 31.54 1.78 5.06
CA THR A 323 32.79 1.33 5.69
C THR A 323 33.72 2.50 6.02
N GLN A 324 33.89 3.44 5.11
CA GLN A 324 34.83 4.55 5.29
C GLN A 324 34.38 5.56 6.36
N PHE A 325 33.07 5.82 6.45
CA PHE A 325 32.54 6.85 7.33
C PHE A 325 31.64 6.29 8.43
N GLY A 326 30.71 5.40 8.08
CA GLY A 326 29.73 4.84 9.01
C GLY A 326 30.33 4.03 10.15
N ASP A 327 31.22 3.09 9.83
CA ASP A 327 31.86 2.19 10.81
C ASP A 327 32.65 2.95 11.88
N HIS A 328 33.30 4.05 11.49
CA HIS A 328 34.06 4.90 12.42
C HIS A 328 33.19 5.92 13.16
N ARG A 329 32.07 6.33 12.57
CA ARG A 329 31.19 7.37 13.12
C ARG A 329 30.50 6.93 14.40
N ARG A 330 29.93 5.72 14.45
CA ARG A 330 29.18 5.25 15.64
C ARG A 330 30.05 5.18 16.90
N PRO A 331 31.26 4.59 16.86
CA PRO A 331 32.19 4.63 18.01
C PRO A 331 32.59 6.06 18.41
N LEU A 332 32.85 6.94 17.45
CA LEU A 332 33.18 8.34 17.71
C LEU A 332 32.06 9.06 18.46
N LEU A 333 30.81 8.95 17.99
CA LEU A 333 29.67 9.58 18.66
C LEU A 333 29.47 9.05 20.08
N ARG A 334 29.64 7.74 20.28
CA ARG A 334 29.62 7.14 21.62
C ARG A 334 30.72 7.72 22.52
N SER A 335 31.93 7.93 21.99
CA SER A 335 33.02 8.56 22.75
C SER A 335 32.72 10.00 23.17
N LEU A 336 31.84 10.68 22.43
CA LEU A 336 31.35 12.03 22.74
C LEU A 336 30.12 12.02 23.66
N GLY A 337 29.68 10.86 24.16
CA GLY A 337 28.50 10.74 25.02
C GLY A 337 27.17 10.91 24.27
N ILE A 338 27.17 10.84 22.94
CA ILE A 338 25.97 10.92 22.11
C ILE A 338 25.38 9.49 22.04
N ASP A 339 24.64 9.13 23.08
CA ASP A 339 24.01 7.81 23.20
C ASP A 339 22.65 7.76 22.46
N GLY A 340 22.67 7.07 21.30
CA GLY A 340 21.49 6.76 20.49
C GLY A 340 21.69 5.58 19.50
N TYR A 341 22.88 4.98 19.49
CA TYR A 341 23.31 3.93 18.55
C TYR A 341 23.73 2.63 19.26
N SER A 342 23.17 2.36 20.44
CA SER A 342 23.67 1.35 21.38
C SER A 342 23.36 -0.11 21.02
N LYS A 343 22.65 -0.39 19.92
CA LYS A 343 22.42 -1.76 19.44
C LYS A 343 22.84 -1.91 17.97
N THR A 344 24.02 -2.48 17.75
CA THR A 344 24.29 -3.26 16.53
C THR A 344 23.53 -4.57 16.66
N ILE A 345 22.49 -4.76 15.86
CA ILE A 345 22.19 -6.10 15.35
C ILE A 345 23.09 -6.24 14.13
N LYS A 346 24.10 -7.10 14.23
CA LYS A 346 24.98 -7.45 13.11
C LYS A 346 24.23 -8.27 12.07
#